data_AF-A0A4Q0VE50-F1
#
_entry.id   AF-A0A4Q0VE50-F1
#
_cell.length_a   1.000
_cell.length_b   1.000
_cell.length_c   1.000
_cell.angle_alpha   90.00
_cell.angle_beta   90.00
_cell.angle_gamma   90.00
#
_symmetry.space_group_name_H-M   'P 1'
#
loop_
_entity.id
_entity.type
_entity.pdbx_description
1 polymer ?
#
loop_
_entity_poly.entity_id
_entity_poly.type
_entity_poly.pdbx_seq_one_letter_code
_entity_poly.pdbx_strand_id
1 'polypeptide(L)'
;MLIISVSSFLLSKMLFYRHQHIVGNLLNSIEKKFTVNDEIPKKEIGELFEKNKKKFMVYNDELKYVDVYKYPKNTDKDKLLFKMHHIKDAEYTYPSIDVLNEELARVGYLGNFGTSNIIETSNNSWYVSVSVRTPGLFYSIVDIFKYIGLGCFVLYWILFGVWANMKTEAMEGYNPIWFILLFVFNILAYEIFLEYSKKRDLKLKTL
;
A
#
# COMPACT_ATOMS: atom_id res chain seq x y z
N MET A 1 -2.10 -22.27 -15.62
CA MET A 1 -1.52 -21.88 -14.32
C MET A 1 -0.58 -20.69 -14.43
N LEU A 2 0.47 -20.71 -15.26
CA LEU A 2 1.37 -19.55 -15.42
C LEU A 2 0.65 -18.25 -15.84
N ILE A 3 -0.26 -18.32 -16.83
CA ILE A 3 -1.05 -17.17 -17.27
C ILE A 3 -1.88 -16.58 -16.11
N ILE A 4 -2.52 -17.45 -15.31
CA ILE A 4 -3.31 -17.03 -14.14
C ILE A 4 -2.39 -16.34 -13.13
N SER A 5 -1.23 -16.92 -12.84
CA SER A 5 -0.22 -16.31 -11.96
C SER A 5 0.17 -14.89 -12.40
N VAL A 6 0.58 -14.74 -13.66
CA VAL A 6 1.01 -13.44 -14.21
C VAL A 6 -0.14 -12.43 -14.17
N SER A 7 -1.34 -12.83 -14.59
CA SER A 7 -2.53 -11.98 -14.55
C SER A 7 -2.88 -11.53 -13.15
N SER A 8 -2.81 -12.43 -12.15
CA SER A 8 -3.09 -12.08 -10.75
C SER A 8 -2.06 -11.10 -10.17
N PHE A 9 -0.77 -11.26 -10.48
CA PHE A 9 0.25 -10.30 -10.06
C PHE A 9 0.08 -8.93 -10.73
N LEU A 10 -0.24 -8.90 -12.03
CA LEU A 10 -0.53 -7.66 -12.75
C LEU A 10 -1.76 -6.95 -12.17
N LEU A 11 -2.83 -7.69 -11.88
CA LEU A 11 -4.05 -7.14 -11.28
C LEU A 11 -3.77 -6.54 -9.90
N SER A 12 -3.04 -7.27 -9.06
CA SER A 12 -2.62 -6.82 -7.73
C SER A 12 -1.79 -5.52 -7.81
N LYS A 13 -0.80 -5.46 -8.71
CA LYS A 13 0.00 -4.25 -8.94
C LYS A 13 -0.84 -3.09 -9.46
N MET A 14 -1.75 -3.35 -10.41
CA MET A 14 -2.60 -2.31 -11.00
C MET A 14 -3.54 -1.69 -9.98
N LEU A 15 -4.16 -2.51 -9.12
CA LEU A 15 -5.03 -2.04 -8.03
C LEU A 15 -4.25 -1.18 -7.03
N PHE A 16 -3.06 -1.63 -6.63
CA PHE A 16 -2.19 -0.88 -5.72
C PHE A 16 -1.70 0.43 -6.34
N TYR A 17 -1.25 0.40 -7.59
CA TYR A 17 -0.77 1.58 -8.31
C TYR A 17 -1.87 2.63 -8.49
N ARG A 18 -3.08 2.21 -8.90
CA ARG A 18 -4.23 3.11 -9.06
C ARG A 18 -4.55 3.80 -7.74
N HIS A 19 -4.53 3.07 -6.62
CA HIS A 19 -4.77 3.65 -5.30
C HIS A 19 -3.70 4.71 -4.96
N GLN A 20 -2.43 4.35 -5.05
CA GLN A 20 -1.30 5.26 -4.76
C GLN A 20 -1.32 6.50 -5.66
N HIS A 21 -1.61 6.34 -6.94
CA HIS A 21 -1.67 7.45 -7.90
C HIS A 21 -2.80 8.44 -7.57
N ILE A 22 -3.97 7.95 -7.16
CA ILE A 22 -5.10 8.81 -6.81
C ILE A 22 -4.81 9.58 -5.51
N VAL A 23 -4.29 8.91 -4.48
CA VAL A 23 -3.92 9.53 -3.20
C VAL A 23 -2.78 10.53 -3.38
N GLY A 24 -1.72 10.16 -4.12
CA GLY A 24 -0.59 11.03 -4.41
C GLY A 24 -0.97 12.28 -5.22
N ASN A 25 -1.86 12.16 -6.21
CA ASN A 25 -2.33 13.33 -6.97
C ASN A 25 -3.12 14.31 -6.11
N LEU A 26 -3.92 13.82 -5.16
CA LEU A 26 -4.61 14.68 -4.20
C LEU A 26 -3.61 15.40 -3.32
N LEU A 27 -2.66 14.68 -2.74
CA LEU A 27 -1.62 15.24 -1.88
C LEU A 27 -0.81 16.33 -2.60
N ASN A 28 -0.35 16.06 -3.83
CA ASN A 28 0.34 17.05 -4.66
C ASN A 28 -0.54 18.28 -4.97
N SER A 29 -1.85 18.11 -5.10
CA SER A 29 -2.79 19.22 -5.33
C SER A 29 -2.98 20.05 -4.07
N ILE A 30 -3.03 19.43 -2.89
CA ILE A 30 -3.08 20.10 -1.59
C ILE A 30 -1.78 20.87 -1.34
N GLU A 31 -0.63 20.25 -1.63
CA GLU A 31 0.68 20.87 -1.47
C GLU A 31 0.83 22.18 -2.25
N LYS A 32 0.44 22.18 -3.52
CA LYS A 32 0.44 23.39 -4.36
C LYS A 32 -0.43 24.52 -3.81
N LYS A 33 -1.42 24.20 -2.95
CA LYS A 33 -2.29 25.20 -2.31
C LYS A 33 -1.69 25.72 -1.01
N PHE A 34 -0.96 24.90 -0.27
CA PHE A 34 -0.23 25.32 0.94
C PHE A 34 0.92 26.29 0.65
N THR A 35 1.57 26.18 -0.51
CA THR A 35 2.75 27.01 -0.83
C THR A 35 2.48 28.51 -0.99
N VAL A 36 1.22 28.96 -0.92
CA VAL A 36 0.84 30.36 -1.19
C VAL A 36 0.63 31.18 0.09
N ASN A 37 0.18 30.56 1.19
CA ASN A 37 -0.06 31.22 2.47
C ASN A 37 0.38 30.30 3.61
N ASP A 38 0.89 30.88 4.71
CA ASP A 38 1.28 30.16 5.93
C ASP A 38 0.08 29.56 6.72
N GLU A 39 -1.08 29.48 6.07
CA GLU A 39 -2.37 29.06 6.62
C GLU A 39 -2.87 27.79 5.91
N ILE A 40 -3.67 27.01 6.62
CA ILE A 40 -4.26 25.78 6.09
C ILE A 40 -5.36 26.16 5.08
N PRO A 41 -5.28 25.72 3.81
CA PRO A 41 -6.29 26.02 2.79
C PRO A 41 -7.53 25.13 2.96
N LYS A 42 -8.29 25.35 4.04
CA LYS A 42 -9.40 24.48 4.49
C LYS A 42 -10.48 24.31 3.42
N LYS A 43 -10.87 25.41 2.76
CA LYS A 43 -11.93 25.39 1.74
C LYS A 43 -11.51 24.56 0.53
N GLU A 44 -10.28 24.76 0.08
CA GLU A 44 -9.71 24.07 -1.07
C GLU A 44 -9.48 22.59 -0.79
N ILE A 45 -9.04 22.24 0.42
CA ILE A 45 -8.95 20.83 0.85
C ILE A 45 -10.33 20.17 0.76
N GLY A 46 -11.37 20.81 1.30
CA GLY A 46 -12.73 20.29 1.22
C GLY A 46 -13.23 20.12 -0.22
N GLU A 47 -13.03 21.12 -1.08
CA GLU A 47 -13.42 21.06 -2.49
C GLU A 47 -12.65 19.98 -3.27
N LEU A 48 -11.33 19.87 -3.07
CA LEU A 48 -10.50 18.84 -3.70
C LEU A 48 -10.90 17.45 -3.23
N PHE A 49 -11.23 17.30 -1.95
CA PHE A 49 -11.66 16.04 -1.38
C PHE A 49 -13.01 15.61 -1.96
N GLU A 50 -14.03 16.48 -1.94
CA GLU A 50 -15.37 16.18 -2.47
C GLU A 50 -15.35 15.92 -3.99
N LYS A 51 -14.55 16.69 -4.76
CA LYS A 51 -14.37 16.47 -6.20
C LYS A 51 -13.79 15.08 -6.52
N ASN A 52 -12.89 14.57 -5.67
CA ASN A 52 -12.23 13.29 -5.88
C ASN A 52 -12.88 12.14 -5.10
N LYS A 53 -13.85 12.42 -4.22
CA LYS A 53 -14.60 11.45 -3.38
C LYS A 53 -15.01 10.19 -4.15
N LYS A 54 -15.60 10.36 -5.34
CA LYS A 54 -16.02 9.25 -6.20
C LYS A 54 -14.86 8.49 -6.85
N LYS A 55 -13.74 9.15 -7.15
CA LYS A 55 -12.54 8.50 -7.71
C LYS A 55 -11.82 7.66 -6.64
N PHE A 56 -11.95 8.08 -5.40
CA PHE A 56 -11.47 7.32 -4.27
C PHE A 56 -12.33 6.08 -3.97
N MET A 57 -13.54 5.94 -4.52
CA MET A 57 -14.32 4.71 -4.39
C MET A 57 -13.65 3.58 -5.17
N VAL A 58 -12.69 2.91 -4.54
CA VAL A 58 -12.38 1.54 -4.91
C VAL A 58 -13.39 0.59 -4.24
N TYR A 59 -13.89 0.97 -3.05
CA TYR A 59 -15.03 0.37 -2.34
C TYR A 59 -15.89 1.45 -1.65
N ASN A 60 -17.19 1.21 -1.52
CA ASN A 60 -18.15 2.14 -0.89
C ASN A 60 -17.93 2.33 0.62
N ASP A 61 -17.09 1.51 1.25
CA ASP A 61 -16.91 1.44 2.71
C ASP A 61 -15.54 1.97 3.19
N GLU A 62 -14.72 2.56 2.31
CA GLU A 62 -13.44 3.16 2.72
C GLU A 62 -13.65 4.58 3.26
N LEU A 63 -13.33 4.82 4.53
CA LEU A 63 -13.30 6.15 5.11
C LEU A 63 -12.00 6.84 4.72
N LYS A 64 -12.08 8.04 4.15
CA LYS A 64 -10.90 8.80 3.73
C LYS A 64 -10.89 10.13 4.43
N TYR A 65 -9.71 10.60 4.77
CA TYR A 65 -9.56 11.88 5.44
C TYR A 65 -8.21 12.50 5.15
N VAL A 66 -8.18 13.81 5.28
CA VAL A 66 -6.95 14.60 5.30
C VAL A 66 -6.72 14.99 6.75
N ASP A 67 -5.49 14.82 7.23
CA ASP A 67 -5.04 15.39 8.50
C ASP A 67 -3.79 16.24 8.27
N VAL A 68 -3.73 17.35 9.01
CA VAL A 68 -2.70 18.36 8.90
C VAL A 68 -2.14 18.62 10.29
N TYR A 69 -0.83 18.52 10.43
CA TYR A 69 -0.13 18.75 11.68
C TYR A 69 0.88 19.88 11.50
N LYS A 70 0.94 20.74 12.50
CA LYS A 70 1.85 21.88 12.54
C LYS A 70 3.13 21.52 13.30
N TYR A 71 4.26 21.81 12.68
CA TYR A 71 5.58 21.65 13.29
C TYR A 71 6.41 22.93 13.16
N PRO A 72 7.37 23.16 14.08
CA PRO A 72 8.35 24.22 13.93
C PRO A 72 9.12 24.08 12.61
N LYS A 73 9.55 25.21 12.04
CA LYS A 73 10.42 25.21 10.87
C LYS A 73 11.71 24.44 11.14
N ASN A 74 12.24 23.77 10.11
CA ASN A 74 13.45 22.94 10.16
C ASN A 74 13.32 21.71 11.07
N THR A 75 12.10 21.28 11.39
CA THR A 75 11.92 19.99 12.06
C THR A 75 12.43 18.88 11.12
N ASP A 76 13.20 17.96 11.69
CA ASP A 76 13.77 16.82 10.98
C ASP A 76 12.68 16.01 10.24
N LYS A 77 12.76 16.01 8.91
CA LYS A 77 11.76 15.43 8.01
C LYS A 77 11.64 13.92 8.20
N ASP A 78 12.76 13.24 8.40
CA ASP A 78 12.77 11.79 8.56
C ASP A 78 12.08 11.41 9.87
N LYS A 79 12.34 12.16 10.95
CA LYS A 79 11.63 11.95 12.23
C LYS A 79 10.13 12.19 12.11
N LEU A 80 9.70 13.16 11.32
CA LEU A 80 8.29 13.41 11.08
C LEU A 80 7.62 12.26 10.33
N LEU A 81 8.26 11.71 9.31
CA LEU A 81 7.71 10.59 8.54
C LEU A 81 7.50 9.32 9.39
N PHE A 82 8.38 9.06 10.36
CA PHE A 82 8.29 7.89 11.25
C PHE A 82 7.54 8.15 12.55
N LYS A 83 7.12 9.40 12.81
CA LYS A 83 6.38 9.74 14.02
C LYS A 83 4.97 9.17 13.94
N MET A 84 4.55 8.51 15.01
CA MET A 84 3.17 8.08 15.16
C MET A 84 2.30 9.31 15.41
N HIS A 85 1.44 9.62 14.43
CA HIS A 85 0.52 10.74 14.50
C HIS A 85 -0.85 10.24 14.96
N HIS A 86 -1.37 10.81 16.06
CA HIS A 86 -2.75 10.57 16.44
C HIS A 86 -3.63 11.66 15.82
N ILE A 87 -4.73 11.25 15.17
CA ILE A 87 -5.65 12.16 14.50
C ILE A 87 -6.20 13.28 15.41
N LYS A 88 -6.30 13.01 16.71
CA LYS A 88 -6.71 13.99 17.74
C LYS A 88 -5.72 15.16 17.92
N ASP A 89 -4.46 14.95 17.52
CA ASP A 89 -3.39 15.94 17.63
C ASP A 89 -3.26 16.77 16.33
N ALA A 90 -4.12 16.52 15.34
CA ALA A 90 -4.12 17.26 14.08
C ALA A 90 -4.63 18.69 14.30
N GLU A 91 -3.95 19.66 13.70
CA GLU A 91 -4.38 21.06 13.64
C GLU A 91 -5.68 21.20 12.81
N TYR A 92 -5.83 20.32 11.82
CA TYR A 92 -7.01 20.26 10.97
C TYR A 92 -7.24 18.86 10.45
N THR A 93 -8.51 18.47 10.40
CA THR A 93 -8.95 17.25 9.71
C THR A 93 -10.11 17.57 8.76
N TYR A 94 -10.15 16.86 7.63
CA TYR A 94 -11.31 16.84 6.76
C TYR A 94 -11.65 15.41 6.31
N PRO A 95 -12.87 14.90 6.51
CA PRO A 95 -13.95 15.48 7.34
C PRO A 95 -13.53 15.79 8.79
N SER A 96 -14.39 16.50 9.54
CA SER A 96 -14.12 16.79 10.95
C SER A 96 -14.00 15.50 11.76
N ILE A 97 -13.29 15.55 12.88
CA ILE A 97 -13.05 14.37 13.72
C ILE A 97 -14.34 13.71 14.21
N ASP A 98 -15.39 14.48 14.45
CA ASP A 98 -16.69 13.96 14.89
C ASP A 98 -17.37 13.13 13.79
N VAL A 99 -17.38 13.65 12.55
CA VAL A 99 -17.88 12.92 11.39
C VAL A 99 -17.05 11.67 11.14
N LEU A 100 -15.73 11.77 11.28
CA LEU A 100 -14.85 10.61 11.16
C LEU A 100 -15.15 9.56 12.21
N ASN A 101 -15.35 9.94 13.48
CA ASN A 101 -15.64 9.00 14.57
C ASN A 101 -16.99 8.30 14.37
N GLU A 102 -18.01 9.01 13.90
CA GLU A 102 -19.31 8.43 13.56
C GLU A 102 -19.19 7.43 12.41
N GLU A 103 -18.53 7.81 11.32
CA GLU A 103 -18.32 6.91 10.19
C GLU A 103 -17.45 5.71 10.60
N LEU A 104 -16.43 5.91 11.44
CA LEU A 104 -15.58 4.84 11.96
C LEU A 104 -16.35 3.79 12.75
N ALA A 105 -17.27 4.23 13.61
CA ALA A 105 -18.14 3.35 14.36
C ALA A 105 -19.02 2.50 13.44
N ARG A 106 -19.38 3.02 12.26
CA ARG A 106 -20.18 2.31 11.24
C ARG A 106 -19.39 1.26 10.47
N VAL A 107 -18.19 1.59 9.97
CA VAL A 107 -17.46 0.69 9.03
C VAL A 107 -16.63 -0.41 9.68
N GLY A 108 -16.27 -0.28 10.97
CA GLY A 108 -15.38 -1.25 11.63
C GLY A 108 -13.93 -1.15 11.13
N TYR A 109 -12.95 -1.18 12.04
CA TYR A 109 -11.58 -0.71 11.76
C TYR A 109 -10.51 -1.80 11.89
N LEU A 110 -9.54 -1.82 10.96
CA LEU A 110 -8.38 -2.73 11.00
C LEU A 110 -7.00 -2.07 10.72
N GLY A 111 -6.93 -0.82 10.22
CA GLY A 111 -5.63 -0.16 9.98
C GLY A 111 -5.72 1.24 9.36
N ASN A 112 -4.68 2.06 9.56
CA ASN A 112 -4.54 3.40 8.98
C ASN A 112 -3.43 3.38 7.92
N PHE A 113 -3.75 3.83 6.71
CA PHE A 113 -2.79 3.90 5.61
C PHE A 113 -2.95 5.23 4.89
N GLY A 114 -1.85 5.91 4.60
CA GLY A 114 -1.91 7.18 3.91
C GLY A 114 -0.65 7.47 3.14
N THR A 115 -0.75 8.40 2.22
CA THR A 115 0.42 9.07 1.67
C THR A 115 0.56 10.40 2.42
N SER A 116 1.78 10.77 2.75
CA SER A 116 2.08 11.99 3.47
C SER A 116 3.17 12.79 2.75
N ASN A 117 3.12 14.10 2.91
CA ASN A 117 4.21 14.97 2.51
C ASN A 117 4.45 16.03 3.59
N ILE A 118 5.67 16.57 3.59
CA ILE A 118 6.08 17.66 4.47
C ILE A 118 6.20 18.91 3.63
N ILE A 119 5.38 19.90 3.95
CA ILE A 119 5.31 21.17 3.24
C ILE A 119 5.97 22.23 4.11
N GLU A 120 7.03 22.84 3.60
CA GLU A 120 7.73 23.91 4.30
C GLU A 120 7.21 25.26 3.86
N THR A 121 6.89 26.11 4.84
CA THR A 121 6.47 27.50 4.62
C THR A 121 7.47 28.45 5.27
N SER A 122 7.18 29.75 5.24
CA SER A 122 8.05 30.78 5.83
C SER A 122 8.34 30.51 7.30
N ASN A 123 7.34 30.09 8.08
CA ASN A 123 7.44 29.99 9.53
C ASN A 123 7.24 28.57 10.09
N ASN A 124 6.67 27.65 9.31
CA ASN A 124 6.26 26.34 9.80
C ASN A 124 6.70 25.21 8.86
N SER A 125 6.66 24.00 9.39
CA SER A 125 6.68 22.76 8.62
C SER A 125 5.33 22.07 8.83
N TRP A 126 4.61 21.83 7.76
CA TRP A 126 3.30 21.18 7.80
C TRP A 126 3.45 19.73 7.37
N TYR A 127 3.08 18.80 8.24
CA TYR A 127 2.90 17.41 7.84
C TYR A 127 1.45 17.26 7.37
N VAL A 128 1.28 16.97 6.09
CA VAL A 128 -0.04 16.75 5.49
C VAL A 128 -0.12 15.30 5.07
N SER A 129 -1.13 14.58 5.54
CA SER A 129 -1.41 13.23 5.06
C SER A 129 -2.83 13.12 4.51
N VAL A 130 -2.91 12.39 3.40
CA VAL A 130 -4.17 11.87 2.87
C VAL A 130 -4.22 10.41 3.28
N SER A 131 -5.07 10.15 4.27
CA SER A 131 -5.23 8.84 4.88
C SER A 131 -6.53 8.17 4.43
N VAL A 132 -6.48 6.84 4.38
CA VAL A 132 -7.57 5.94 4.08
C VAL A 132 -7.63 4.92 5.22
N ARG A 133 -8.80 4.84 5.85
CA ARG A 133 -9.18 3.76 6.74
C ARG A 133 -10.10 2.83 5.97
N THR A 134 -9.57 1.67 5.63
CA THR A 134 -10.35 0.62 5.00
C THR A 134 -10.81 -0.34 6.09
N PRO A 135 -12.04 -0.91 6.02
CA PRO A 135 -12.22 -2.25 6.55
C PRO A 135 -11.19 -3.12 5.83
N GLY A 136 -10.48 -4.04 6.50
CA GLY A 136 -9.24 -4.69 6.01
C GLY A 136 -9.29 -5.39 4.64
N LEU A 137 -10.42 -5.38 3.94
CA LEU A 137 -10.71 -6.03 2.66
C LEU A 137 -9.87 -5.53 1.47
N PHE A 138 -9.45 -4.26 1.38
CA PHE A 138 -8.70 -3.77 0.21
C PHE A 138 -7.35 -4.49 0.08
N TYR A 139 -6.56 -4.49 1.15
CA TYR A 139 -5.33 -5.28 1.20
C TYR A 139 -5.62 -6.77 1.18
N SER A 140 -6.71 -7.26 1.80
CA SER A 140 -7.10 -8.65 1.65
C SER A 140 -7.32 -9.03 0.18
N ILE A 141 -7.90 -8.19 -0.67
CA ILE A 141 -8.13 -8.51 -2.09
C ILE A 141 -6.81 -8.44 -2.88
N VAL A 142 -6.01 -7.39 -2.67
CA VAL A 142 -4.68 -7.26 -3.27
C VAL A 142 -3.81 -8.47 -2.90
N ASP A 143 -3.88 -8.90 -1.64
CA ASP A 143 -3.15 -10.04 -1.10
C ASP A 143 -3.76 -11.38 -1.54
N ILE A 144 -5.09 -11.50 -1.67
CA ILE A 144 -5.76 -12.66 -2.28
C ILE A 144 -5.23 -12.86 -3.70
N PHE A 145 -5.16 -11.80 -4.51
CA PHE A 145 -4.58 -11.92 -5.85
C PHE A 145 -3.08 -12.27 -5.82
N LYS A 146 -2.30 -11.75 -4.86
CA LYS A 146 -0.90 -12.19 -4.69
C LYS A 146 -0.81 -13.66 -4.32
N TYR A 147 -1.61 -14.15 -3.38
CA TYR A 147 -1.59 -15.53 -2.92
C TYR A 147 -2.11 -16.51 -3.98
N ILE A 148 -3.16 -16.13 -4.71
CA ILE A 148 -3.63 -16.89 -5.89
C ILE A 148 -2.50 -16.93 -6.94
N GLY A 149 -1.85 -15.79 -7.18
CA GLY A 149 -0.73 -15.71 -8.12
C GLY A 149 0.41 -16.64 -7.73
N LEU A 150 0.86 -16.56 -6.47
CA LEU A 150 1.90 -17.40 -5.89
C LEU A 150 1.53 -18.89 -5.94
N GLY A 151 0.31 -19.24 -5.54
CA GLY A 151 -0.17 -20.62 -5.56
C GLY A 151 -0.20 -21.19 -6.98
N CYS A 152 -0.70 -20.41 -7.96
CA CYS A 152 -0.68 -20.82 -9.36
C CYS A 152 0.73 -20.94 -9.93
N PHE A 153 1.67 -20.08 -9.50
CA PHE A 153 3.08 -20.15 -9.90
C PHE A 153 3.74 -21.42 -9.38
N VAL A 154 3.60 -21.71 -8.09
CA VAL A 154 4.16 -22.92 -7.47
C VAL A 154 3.56 -24.17 -8.12
N LEU A 155 2.23 -24.21 -8.28
CA LEU A 155 1.57 -25.37 -8.90
C LEU A 155 2.00 -25.55 -10.37
N TYR A 156 2.18 -24.45 -11.11
CA TYR A 156 2.71 -24.53 -12.48
C TYR A 156 4.07 -25.22 -12.52
N TRP A 157 5.00 -24.83 -11.65
CA TRP A 157 6.33 -25.43 -11.61
C TRP A 157 6.33 -26.89 -11.17
N ILE A 158 5.47 -27.26 -10.22
CA ILE A 158 5.28 -28.67 -9.81
C ILE A 158 4.78 -29.50 -10.99
N LEU A 159 3.69 -29.08 -11.65
CA LEU A 159 3.11 -29.80 -12.79
C LEU A 159 4.06 -29.88 -13.98
N PHE A 160 4.80 -28.80 -14.23
CA PHE A 160 5.81 -28.75 -15.28
C PHE A 160 6.98 -29.70 -14.98
N GLY A 161 7.42 -29.77 -13.72
CA GLY A 161 8.45 -30.73 -13.28
C GLY A 161 8.00 -32.19 -13.41
N VAL A 162 6.75 -32.50 -13.05
CA VAL A 162 6.17 -33.85 -13.24
C VAL A 162 6.11 -34.21 -14.73
N TRP A 163 5.58 -33.32 -15.57
CA TRP A 163 5.53 -33.53 -17.02
C TRP A 163 6.92 -33.74 -17.64
N ALA A 164 7.91 -32.93 -17.21
CA ALA A 164 9.28 -33.04 -17.69
C ALA A 164 9.95 -34.37 -17.32
N ASN A 165 9.72 -34.88 -16.10
CA ASN A 165 10.22 -36.20 -15.69
C ASN A 165 9.54 -37.33 -16.48
N MET A 166 8.22 -37.30 -16.63
CA MET A 166 7.49 -38.29 -17.45
C MET A 166 7.99 -38.30 -18.90
N LYS A 167 8.28 -37.13 -19.47
CA LYS A 167 8.82 -37.01 -20.83
C LYS A 167 10.25 -37.53 -20.93
N THR A 168 11.06 -37.33 -19.89
CA THR A 168 12.44 -37.81 -19.81
C THR A 168 12.50 -39.34 -19.71
N GLU A 169 11.62 -39.94 -18.91
CA GLU A 169 11.43 -41.40 -18.82
C GLU A 169 10.93 -41.99 -20.14
N ALA A 170 10.04 -41.28 -20.84
CA ALA A 170 9.51 -41.73 -22.13
C ALA A 170 10.47 -41.51 -23.33
N MET A 171 11.52 -40.69 -23.20
CA MET A 171 12.43 -40.32 -24.30
C MET A 171 13.92 -40.68 -24.07
N GLU A 172 14.25 -41.48 -23.05
CA GLU A 172 15.62 -41.94 -22.73
C GLU A 172 16.70 -40.84 -22.73
N GLY A 173 16.37 -39.61 -22.33
CA GLY A 173 17.28 -38.47 -22.43
C GLY A 173 17.16 -37.48 -21.28
N TYR A 174 18.08 -37.56 -20.31
CA TYR A 174 18.16 -36.63 -19.18
C TYR A 174 18.51 -35.21 -19.66
N ASN A 175 17.66 -34.24 -19.35
CA ASN A 175 17.94 -32.84 -19.64
C ASN A 175 18.41 -32.10 -18.37
N PRO A 176 19.72 -31.82 -18.23
CA PRO A 176 20.31 -31.23 -17.01
C PRO A 176 19.83 -29.81 -16.72
N ILE A 177 19.25 -29.11 -17.70
CA ILE A 177 18.67 -27.77 -17.54
C ILE A 177 17.56 -27.81 -16.48
N TRP A 178 16.87 -28.94 -16.31
CA TRP A 178 15.81 -29.09 -15.30
C TRP A 178 16.32 -29.02 -13.87
N PHE A 179 17.44 -29.69 -13.60
CA PHE A 179 18.06 -29.68 -12.27
C PHE A 179 18.57 -28.29 -11.92
N ILE A 180 19.14 -27.60 -12.92
CA ILE A 180 19.62 -26.23 -12.80
C ILE A 180 18.44 -25.29 -12.50
N LEU A 181 17.32 -25.39 -13.21
CA LEU A 181 16.14 -24.57 -12.95
C LEU A 181 15.56 -24.84 -11.57
N LEU A 182 15.41 -26.11 -11.17
CA LEU A 182 14.87 -26.47 -9.85
C LEU A 182 15.78 -26.01 -8.71
N PHE A 183 17.10 -26.07 -8.90
CA PHE A 183 18.08 -25.55 -7.95
C PHE A 183 18.02 -24.02 -7.84
N VAL A 184 17.96 -23.31 -8.96
CA VAL A 184 17.84 -21.84 -8.98
C VAL A 184 16.53 -21.38 -8.33
N PHE A 185 15.40 -22.05 -8.60
CA PHE A 185 14.13 -21.71 -7.96
C PHE A 185 14.11 -21.98 -6.45
N ASN A 186 14.80 -23.02 -5.97
CA ASN A 186 14.94 -23.26 -4.54
C ASN A 186 15.78 -22.18 -3.84
N ILE A 187 16.87 -21.73 -4.46
CA ILE A 187 17.67 -20.60 -3.95
C ILE A 187 16.81 -19.33 -3.87
N LEU A 188 16.11 -19.00 -4.95
CA LEU A 188 15.24 -17.81 -5.00
C LEU A 188 14.10 -17.89 -3.97
N ALA A 189 13.48 -19.07 -3.79
CA ALA A 189 12.45 -19.27 -2.78
C ALA A 189 13.00 -19.10 -1.36
N TYR A 190 14.21 -19.58 -1.10
CA TYR A 190 14.88 -19.43 0.19
C TYR A 190 15.25 -17.96 0.49
N GLU A 191 15.71 -17.21 -0.49
CA GLU A 191 15.97 -15.77 -0.34
C GLU A 191 14.70 -14.98 -0.02
N ILE A 192 13.60 -15.27 -0.73
CA ILE A 192 12.29 -14.67 -0.47
C ILE A 192 11.81 -15.00 0.95
N PHE A 193 12.00 -16.25 1.41
CA PHE A 193 11.68 -16.67 2.77
C PHE A 193 12.50 -15.90 3.82
N LEU A 194 13.81 -15.76 3.61
CA LEU A 194 14.69 -15.00 4.49
C LEU A 194 14.28 -13.53 4.60
N GLU A 195 13.93 -12.90 3.48
CA GLU A 195 13.50 -11.50 3.48
C GLU A 195 12.15 -11.32 4.18
N TYR A 196 11.22 -12.27 3.99
CA TYR A 196 9.95 -12.29 4.70
C TYR A 196 10.14 -12.50 6.21
N SER A 197 11.01 -13.43 6.62
CA SER A 197 11.33 -13.67 8.04
C SER A 197 11.95 -12.44 8.69
N LYS A 198 12.88 -11.75 8.00
CA LYS A 198 13.47 -10.50 8.50
C LYS A 198 12.41 -9.41 8.72
N LYS A 199 11.48 -9.23 7.78
CA LYS A 199 10.37 -8.26 7.93
C LYS A 199 9.42 -8.62 9.07
N ARG A 200 9.12 -9.91 9.27
CA ARG A 200 8.31 -10.39 10.39
C ARG A 200 9.00 -10.14 11.74
N ASP A 201 10.27 -10.47 11.85
CA ASP A 201 11.02 -10.34 13.11
C ASP A 201 11.27 -8.86 13.47
N LEU A 202 11.44 -7.99 12.47
CA LEU A 202 11.43 -6.53 12.66
C LEU A 202 10.09 -6.04 13.22
N LYS A 203 8.98 -6.51 12.65
CA LYS A 203 7.63 -6.13 13.10
C LYS A 203 7.33 -6.58 14.54
N LEU A 204 7.89 -7.71 14.98
CA LEU A 204 7.76 -8.23 16.34
C LEU A 204 8.65 -7.51 17.36
N LYS A 205 9.76 -6.90 16.93
CA LYS A 205 10.63 -6.10 17.80
C LYS A 205 10.16 -4.66 18.01
N THR A 206 9.29 -4.18 17.14
CA THR A 206 8.71 -2.82 17.19
C THR A 206 7.34 -2.76 17.90
N LEU A 207 6.85 -3.92 18.39
CA LEU A 207 5.69 -4.06 19.28
C LEU A 207 6.18 -4.18 20.73
#